data_AF-A0AA95MXR7-F1
#
_entry.id   AF-A0AA95MXR7-F1
#
_cell.length_a   1.000
_cell.length_b   1.000
_cell.length_c   1.000
_cell.angle_alpha   90.00
_cell.angle_beta   90.00
_cell.angle_gamma   90.00
#
_symmetry.space_group_name_H-M   'P 1'
#
loop_
_entity.id
_entity.type
_entity.pdbx_description
1 polymer ?
#
loop_
_entity_poly.entity_id
_entity_poly.type
_entity_poly.pdbx_seq_one_letter_code
_entity_poly.pdbx_strand_id
1 'polypeptide(L)'
;MENAIQESRVEMNTGSSFKRFKNWKFITAGIILVIALICAAMSFYQATHFNPKVKINGIEVGGLTAEKALEKLETTVLSNIVYVGEQQIIDGKDTKLGFAEDDLLEVKKLLKNQWTFFPIFKSKEYSLTPSKLDPYRSDSLKEELEQKLISLNQNLKAPTDAQVKLEQGKIVVTKGISGEQYDIEGLLKDYQSQKFTSEIHLTPALLQPLTEESSTIINEKKKLEALLQHTVDYKVQDKVHSLKGSDLIKNATVTKDLKITIDPSILKNKIAEINNAQSTLGKNFTFKNHSGSVISVKGEGYGWALDVKKETALVQAAFEKGEKSISASNIHGNGWSNEGYGYETTTNNGIGDTYAEVSIAEQRIWIYKNGQLVLTTNVVTGKHSTGEDTSKGVWYILFKRTPYTLKGSAVGKPDYSVEVDYWAPFTNSGQGFHDAGWRTNWNSNAYLTQGSGGCVNVSPSVMKAVYDNLSVYDPVVVY
;
A
#
# COMPACT_ATOMS: atom_id res chain seq x y z
N MET A 1 55.02 53.48 -54.49
CA MET A 1 54.32 52.82 -55.60
C MET A 1 53.09 53.66 -55.88
N GLU A 2 53.14 54.33 -57.02
CA GLU A 2 52.13 55.25 -57.55
C GLU A 2 50.81 54.54 -57.83
N ASN A 3 49.72 55.31 -57.82
CA ASN A 3 48.82 55.56 -58.96
C ASN A 3 47.47 56.00 -58.41
N ALA A 4 47.08 57.28 -58.55
CA ALA A 4 46.54 57.89 -59.77
C ALA A 4 45.26 57.18 -60.25
N ILE A 5 44.16 57.93 -60.30
CA ILE A 5 43.37 58.15 -61.53
C ILE A 5 42.38 59.30 -61.31
N GLN A 6 42.38 60.15 -62.33
CA GLN A 6 41.68 61.37 -62.66
C GLN A 6 40.30 60.98 -63.28
N GLU A 7 39.21 61.73 -63.12
CA GLU A 7 38.66 62.70 -64.08
C GLU A 7 37.23 63.01 -63.63
N SER A 8 36.82 64.27 -63.44
CA SER A 8 36.41 65.30 -64.42
C SER A 8 34.88 65.46 -64.49
N ARG A 9 34.38 66.65 -64.14
CA ARG A 9 33.49 67.47 -64.98
C ARG A 9 33.27 68.85 -64.35
N VAL A 10 33.62 69.87 -65.12
CA VAL A 10 33.26 71.30 -65.00
C VAL A 10 32.04 71.47 -65.93
N GLU A 11 30.95 72.19 -65.61
CA GLU A 11 30.82 73.65 -65.60
C GLU A 11 29.43 74.14 -65.11
N MET A 12 29.45 75.36 -64.53
CA MET A 12 28.39 76.41 -64.43
C MET A 12 27.11 76.08 -63.62
N ASN A 13 26.53 76.95 -62.78
CA ASN A 13 26.27 78.38 -62.99
C ASN A 13 25.93 79.14 -61.66
N THR A 14 26.51 80.33 -61.51
CA THR A 14 26.02 81.59 -60.87
C THR A 14 25.19 81.61 -59.57
N GLY A 15 25.61 82.45 -58.60
CA GLY A 15 24.62 83.16 -57.77
C GLY A 15 24.98 83.69 -56.38
N SER A 16 25.88 84.67 -56.28
CA SER A 16 25.98 85.68 -55.20
C SER A 16 26.60 85.31 -53.82
N SER A 17 27.35 86.28 -53.32
CA SER A 17 28.27 86.24 -52.19
C SER A 17 27.60 86.10 -50.82
N PHE A 18 27.99 85.10 -50.02
CA PHE A 18 27.78 85.15 -48.57
C PHE A 18 28.88 85.98 -47.91
N LYS A 19 28.58 87.26 -47.63
CA LYS A 19 29.36 88.07 -46.67
C LYS A 19 29.37 87.33 -45.33
N ARG A 20 30.56 86.96 -44.83
CA ARG A 20 30.77 86.52 -43.44
C ARG A 20 30.33 87.65 -42.50
N PHE A 21 29.16 87.52 -41.89
CA PHE A 21 28.64 88.48 -40.93
C PHE A 21 29.53 88.52 -39.68
N LYS A 22 30.00 89.73 -39.33
CA LYS A 22 30.79 90.08 -38.13
C LYS A 22 30.03 89.83 -36.80
N ASN A 23 28.79 89.30 -36.86
CA ASN A 23 27.87 89.07 -35.75
C ASN A 23 27.56 87.58 -35.47
N TRP A 24 28.26 86.62 -36.09
CA TRP A 24 28.02 85.17 -35.86
C TRP A 24 28.09 84.83 -34.35
N LYS A 25 29.03 85.39 -33.58
CA LYS A 25 29.10 85.17 -32.12
C LYS A 25 27.80 85.54 -31.37
N PHE A 26 27.06 86.56 -31.81
CA PHE A 26 25.77 86.95 -31.22
C PHE A 26 24.61 86.04 -31.66
N ILE A 27 24.63 85.56 -32.91
CA ILE A 27 23.65 84.58 -33.42
C ILE A 27 23.84 83.23 -32.73
N THR A 28 25.08 82.77 -32.54
CA THR A 28 25.40 81.53 -31.82
C THR A 28 25.08 81.64 -30.34
N ALA A 29 25.36 82.77 -29.68
CA ALA A 29 24.95 83.00 -28.30
C ALA A 29 23.42 82.97 -28.14
N GLY A 30 22.68 83.56 -29.10
CA GLY A 30 21.22 83.49 -29.13
C GLY A 30 20.69 82.07 -29.31
N ILE A 31 21.29 81.27 -30.19
CA ILE A 31 20.93 79.85 -30.39
C ILE A 31 21.24 79.03 -29.13
N ILE A 32 22.38 79.25 -28.48
CA ILE A 32 22.73 78.57 -27.22
C ILE A 32 21.74 78.93 -26.11
N LEU A 33 21.34 80.20 -26.01
CA LEU A 33 20.32 80.63 -25.04
C LEU A 33 18.98 79.93 -25.31
N VAL A 34 18.55 79.85 -26.56
CA VAL A 34 17.31 79.16 -26.95
C VAL A 34 17.39 77.66 -26.64
N ILE A 35 18.51 76.99 -26.95
CA ILE A 35 18.72 75.59 -26.60
C ILE A 35 18.74 75.39 -25.08
N ALA A 36 19.39 76.27 -24.32
CA ALA A 36 19.41 76.20 -22.86
C ALA A 36 18.00 76.39 -22.26
N LEU A 37 17.20 77.31 -22.81
CA LEU A 37 15.80 77.49 -22.41
C LEU A 37 14.94 76.27 -22.76
N ILE A 38 15.14 75.66 -23.92
CA ILE A 38 14.45 74.42 -24.32
C ILE A 38 14.86 73.27 -23.40
N CYS A 39 16.16 73.11 -23.10
CA CYS A 39 16.66 72.10 -22.16
C CYS A 39 16.13 72.32 -20.73
N ALA A 40 16.06 73.56 -20.26
CA ALA A 40 15.51 73.89 -18.96
C ALA A 40 14.00 73.60 -18.90
N ALA A 41 13.25 73.97 -19.94
CA ALA A 41 11.82 73.67 -20.06
C ALA A 41 11.56 72.16 -20.12
N MET A 42 12.35 71.41 -20.90
CA MET A 42 12.27 69.94 -20.94
C MET A 42 12.60 69.32 -19.60
N SER A 43 13.70 69.73 -18.95
CA SER A 43 14.10 69.22 -17.63
C SER A 43 13.05 69.51 -16.55
N PHE A 44 12.41 70.69 -16.61
CA PHE A 44 11.32 71.07 -15.71
C PHE A 44 10.05 70.25 -15.95
N TYR A 45 9.67 70.04 -17.23
CA TYR A 45 8.56 69.17 -17.59
C TYR A 45 8.79 67.75 -17.08
N GLN A 46 9.99 67.20 -17.26
CA GLN A 46 10.37 65.87 -16.80
C GLN A 46 10.43 65.75 -15.26
N ALA A 47 10.67 66.84 -14.54
CA ALA A 47 10.62 66.89 -13.07
C ALA A 47 9.19 66.87 -12.52
N THR A 48 8.19 67.19 -13.34
CA THR A 48 6.79 67.34 -12.92
C THR A 48 5.86 66.32 -13.57
N HIS A 49 6.27 65.67 -14.66
CA HIS A 49 5.45 64.73 -15.43
C HIS A 49 6.12 63.37 -15.60
N PHE A 50 5.31 62.32 -15.66
CA PHE A 50 5.79 60.97 -15.95
C PHE A 50 6.37 60.85 -17.37
N ASN A 51 7.39 60.01 -17.54
CA ASN A 51 7.93 59.71 -18.86
C ASN A 51 6.82 59.10 -19.76
N PRO A 52 6.80 59.37 -21.08
CA PRO A 52 5.63 59.11 -21.93
C PRO A 52 5.09 57.67 -21.96
N LYS A 53 5.93 56.67 -21.72
CA LYS A 53 5.53 55.24 -21.70
C LYS A 53 5.58 54.61 -20.31
N VAL A 54 5.36 55.40 -19.27
CA VAL A 54 5.29 54.87 -17.91
C VAL A 54 3.87 54.40 -17.60
N LYS A 55 3.82 53.23 -16.96
CA LYS A 55 2.62 52.63 -16.42
C LYS A 55 2.78 52.39 -14.93
N ILE A 56 1.68 52.51 -14.20
CA ILE A 56 1.56 52.07 -12.81
C ILE A 56 0.44 51.04 -12.79
N ASN A 57 0.73 49.81 -12.37
CA ASN A 57 -0.24 48.71 -12.35
C ASN A 57 -0.93 48.48 -13.71
N GLY A 58 -0.19 48.63 -14.82
CA GLY A 58 -0.70 48.49 -16.19
C GLY A 58 -1.42 49.72 -16.74
N ILE A 59 -1.62 50.77 -15.93
CA ILE A 59 -2.35 51.98 -16.32
C ILE A 59 -1.39 53.04 -16.81
N GLU A 60 -1.63 53.55 -18.00
CA GLU A 60 -0.79 54.57 -18.64
C GLU A 60 -0.88 55.90 -17.91
N VAL A 61 0.22 56.29 -17.26
CA VAL A 61 0.34 57.57 -16.53
C VAL A 61 1.33 58.52 -17.18
N GLY A 62 1.97 58.12 -18.29
CA GLY A 62 2.93 58.94 -19.01
C GLY A 62 2.37 60.31 -19.40
N GLY A 63 3.17 61.36 -19.20
CA GLY A 63 2.77 62.74 -19.45
C GLY A 63 1.81 63.34 -18.42
N LEU A 64 1.47 62.63 -17.34
CA LEU A 64 0.66 63.15 -16.24
C LEU A 64 1.55 63.66 -15.09
N THR A 65 1.06 64.61 -14.30
CA THR A 65 1.65 64.94 -12.98
C THR A 65 1.31 63.85 -11.97
N ALA A 66 1.93 63.85 -10.78
CA ALA A 66 1.60 62.89 -9.73
C ALA A 66 0.12 62.95 -9.33
N GLU A 67 -0.44 64.15 -9.22
CA GLU A 67 -1.86 64.37 -8.88
C GLU A 67 -2.80 63.81 -9.96
N LYS A 68 -2.52 64.09 -11.24
CA LYS A 68 -3.33 63.57 -12.35
C LYS A 68 -3.17 62.07 -12.54
N ALA A 69 -1.97 61.54 -12.28
CA ALA A 69 -1.72 60.10 -12.30
C ALA A 69 -2.51 59.41 -11.19
N LEU A 70 -2.53 59.98 -9.97
CA LEU A 70 -3.35 59.47 -8.88
C LEU A 70 -4.84 59.54 -9.20
N GLU A 71 -5.35 60.69 -9.68
CA GLU A 71 -6.76 60.83 -10.09
C GLU A 71 -7.16 59.77 -11.14
N LYS A 72 -6.28 59.49 -12.11
CA LYS A 72 -6.48 58.43 -13.09
C LYS A 72 -6.50 57.04 -12.44
N LEU A 73 -5.60 56.76 -11.51
CA LEU A 73 -5.55 55.49 -10.77
C LEU A 73 -6.79 55.31 -9.85
N GLU A 74 -7.30 56.37 -9.23
CA GLU A 74 -8.50 56.37 -8.38
C GLU A 74 -9.79 56.13 -9.18
N THR A 75 -9.85 56.65 -10.40
CA THR A 75 -11.02 56.56 -11.29
C THR A 75 -11.00 55.34 -12.20
N THR A 76 -9.85 54.68 -12.36
CA THR A 76 -9.75 53.45 -13.15
C THR A 76 -10.50 52.31 -12.47
N VAL A 77 -11.34 51.63 -13.27
CA VAL A 77 -12.10 50.45 -12.89
C VAL A 77 -11.41 49.21 -13.42
N LEU A 78 -11.41 48.18 -12.59
CA LEU A 78 -10.97 46.83 -12.88
C LEU A 78 -12.19 46.00 -13.27
N SER A 79 -12.22 45.52 -14.53
CA SER A 79 -13.36 44.75 -15.07
C SER A 79 -13.51 43.36 -14.47
N ASN A 80 -12.45 42.79 -13.86
CA ASN A 80 -12.52 41.50 -13.16
C ASN A 80 -12.97 40.32 -14.04
N ILE A 81 -12.76 40.43 -15.35
CA ILE A 81 -12.97 39.34 -16.30
C ILE A 81 -11.75 38.41 -16.25
N VAL A 82 -12.00 37.11 -16.09
CA VAL A 82 -10.94 36.09 -16.02
C VAL A 82 -11.01 35.19 -17.25
N TYR A 83 -9.90 35.11 -17.96
CA TYR A 83 -9.67 34.23 -19.09
C TYR A 83 -8.69 33.11 -18.70
N VAL A 84 -8.93 31.91 -19.22
CA VAL A 84 -7.93 30.83 -19.26
C VAL A 84 -7.61 30.58 -20.72
N GLY A 85 -6.42 30.97 -21.16
CA GLY A 85 -6.12 31.13 -22.58
C GLY A 85 -7.08 32.14 -23.21
N GLU A 86 -7.75 31.76 -24.30
CA GLU A 86 -8.73 32.62 -24.99
C GLU A 86 -10.15 32.52 -24.42
N GLN A 87 -10.40 31.59 -23.49
CA GLN A 87 -11.75 31.33 -22.99
C GLN A 87 -12.05 32.21 -21.77
N GLN A 88 -13.07 33.06 -21.87
CA GLN A 88 -13.65 33.74 -20.71
C GLN A 88 -14.36 32.73 -19.81
N ILE A 89 -13.97 32.66 -18.54
CA ILE A 89 -14.57 31.73 -17.56
C ILE A 89 -15.33 32.43 -16.45
N ILE A 90 -15.01 33.69 -16.17
CA ILE A 90 -15.67 34.53 -15.16
C ILE A 90 -15.91 35.92 -15.73
N ASP A 91 -17.06 36.48 -15.39
CA ASP A 91 -17.41 37.89 -15.58
C ASP A 91 -17.72 38.48 -14.20
N GLY A 92 -16.68 38.99 -13.54
CA GLY A 92 -16.76 39.48 -12.17
C GLY A 92 -17.40 40.87 -12.08
N LYS A 93 -17.67 41.32 -10.86
CA LYS A 93 -18.15 42.68 -10.63
C LYS A 93 -17.00 43.67 -10.82
N ASP A 94 -17.23 44.74 -11.58
CA ASP A 94 -16.34 45.90 -11.64
C ASP A 94 -15.96 46.47 -10.26
N THR A 95 -14.66 46.69 -10.03
CA THR A 95 -14.13 47.27 -8.78
C THR A 95 -13.15 48.40 -9.06
N LYS A 96 -12.93 49.30 -8.10
CA LYS A 96 -11.86 50.29 -8.20
C LYS A 96 -10.55 49.68 -7.71
N LEU A 97 -9.42 50.22 -8.14
CA LEU A 97 -8.11 49.83 -7.61
C LEU A 97 -7.93 50.13 -6.12
N GLY A 98 -8.67 51.10 -5.59
CA GLY A 98 -8.58 51.47 -4.18
C GLY A 98 -7.44 52.43 -3.85
N PHE A 99 -6.87 53.08 -4.87
CA PHE A 99 -6.02 54.25 -4.65
C PHE A 99 -6.84 55.37 -4.00
N ALA A 100 -6.19 56.16 -3.17
CA ALA A 100 -6.75 57.32 -2.50
C ALA A 100 -5.69 58.40 -2.30
N GLU A 101 -6.09 59.55 -1.75
CA GLU A 101 -5.20 60.68 -1.47
C GLU A 101 -3.94 60.29 -0.66
N ASP A 102 -4.06 59.31 0.25
CA ASP A 102 -2.96 58.78 1.06
C ASP A 102 -1.81 58.18 0.20
N ASP A 103 -2.10 57.74 -1.04
CA ASP A 103 -1.13 57.16 -1.97
C ASP A 103 -0.32 58.21 -2.75
N LEU A 104 -0.69 59.50 -2.67
CA LEU A 104 -0.03 60.58 -3.42
C LEU A 104 1.47 60.65 -3.15
N LEU A 105 1.89 60.39 -1.90
CA LEU A 105 3.30 60.38 -1.52
C LEU A 105 4.09 59.31 -2.26
N GLU A 106 3.54 58.11 -2.43
CA GLU A 106 4.18 57.02 -3.17
C GLU A 106 4.20 57.29 -4.68
N VAL A 107 3.11 57.83 -5.24
CA VAL A 107 3.08 58.27 -6.65
C VAL A 107 4.13 59.37 -6.91
N LYS A 108 4.31 60.31 -5.98
CA LYS A 108 5.38 61.34 -6.05
C LYS A 108 6.78 60.74 -5.97
N LYS A 109 6.98 59.71 -5.13
CA LYS A 109 8.26 58.97 -5.10
C LYS A 109 8.55 58.29 -6.43
N LEU A 110 7.57 57.64 -7.04
CA LEU A 110 7.71 57.07 -8.40
C LEU A 110 8.03 58.14 -9.44
N LEU A 111 7.35 59.30 -9.36
CA LEU A 111 7.60 60.44 -10.23
C LEU A 111 9.04 60.96 -10.12
N LYS A 112 9.57 61.06 -8.91
CA LYS A 112 10.95 61.47 -8.67
C LYS A 112 11.96 60.41 -9.14
N ASN A 113 11.66 59.13 -8.90
CA ASN A 113 12.57 58.02 -9.21
C ASN A 113 12.73 57.75 -10.71
N GLN A 114 11.73 58.05 -11.52
CA GLN A 114 11.83 57.88 -12.97
C GLN A 114 12.56 59.04 -13.69
N TRP A 115 12.88 60.12 -12.97
CA TRP A 115 13.30 61.38 -13.58
C TRP A 115 14.47 61.20 -14.54
N THR A 116 14.35 61.78 -15.73
CA THR A 116 15.39 61.76 -16.76
C THR A 116 15.48 63.13 -17.39
N PHE A 117 16.70 63.60 -17.65
CA PHE A 117 16.95 64.92 -18.24
C PHE A 117 16.30 65.09 -19.62
N PHE A 118 16.25 64.01 -20.41
CA PHE A 118 15.50 63.93 -21.68
C PHE A 118 14.40 62.87 -21.60
N PRO A 119 13.30 63.00 -22.38
CA PRO A 119 12.22 62.02 -22.40
C PRO A 119 12.70 60.64 -22.88
N ILE A 120 12.35 59.61 -22.12
CA ILE A 120 12.62 58.21 -22.48
C ILE A 120 11.32 57.58 -23.02
N PHE A 121 11.36 57.13 -24.28
CA PHE A 121 10.23 56.46 -24.95
C PHE A 121 10.27 54.93 -24.83
N LYS A 122 11.03 54.41 -23.86
CA LYS A 122 11.04 53.00 -23.48
C LYS A 122 9.92 52.77 -22.46
N SER A 123 9.14 51.72 -22.67
CA SER A 123 8.10 51.32 -21.71
C SER A 123 8.72 51.03 -20.35
N LYS A 124 8.10 51.54 -19.28
CA LYS A 124 8.50 51.25 -17.90
C LYS A 124 7.26 51.01 -17.05
N GLU A 125 7.19 49.84 -16.44
CA GLU A 125 6.10 49.44 -15.55
C GLU A 125 6.54 49.63 -14.10
N TYR A 126 5.68 50.23 -13.28
CA TYR A 126 5.82 50.27 -11.83
C TYR A 126 4.65 49.54 -11.19
N SER A 127 4.92 48.87 -10.07
CA SER A 127 3.88 48.27 -9.24
C SER A 127 3.73 49.07 -7.96
N LEU A 128 2.50 49.43 -7.62
CA LEU A 128 2.19 50.14 -6.39
C LEU A 128 0.98 49.50 -5.72
N THR A 129 1.08 49.23 -4.42
CA THR A 129 -0.04 48.69 -3.64
C THR A 129 -0.91 49.85 -3.16
N PRO A 130 -2.21 49.87 -3.48
CA PRO A 130 -3.13 50.90 -3.03
C PRO A 130 -3.34 50.88 -1.51
N SER A 131 -3.58 52.04 -0.91
CA SER A 131 -3.84 52.20 0.53
C SER A 131 -5.14 51.54 0.99
N LYS A 132 -6.16 51.44 0.13
CA LYS A 132 -7.45 50.81 0.43
C LYS A 132 -7.69 49.59 -0.45
N LEU A 133 -7.18 48.44 -0.04
CA LEU A 133 -7.42 47.19 -0.78
C LEU A 133 -8.88 46.74 -0.66
N ASP A 134 -9.53 46.53 -1.80
CA ASP A 134 -10.82 45.85 -1.88
C ASP A 134 -10.59 44.32 -1.78
N PRO A 135 -11.14 43.63 -0.77
CA PRO A 135 -10.96 42.18 -0.60
C PRO A 135 -11.64 41.36 -1.70
N TYR A 136 -12.49 41.96 -2.54
CA TYR A 136 -13.22 41.24 -3.59
C TYR A 136 -12.31 40.37 -4.46
N ARG A 137 -11.14 40.86 -4.88
CA ARG A 137 -10.20 40.09 -5.71
C ARG A 137 -9.47 38.99 -4.94
N SER A 138 -9.04 39.25 -3.71
CA SER A 138 -8.27 38.28 -2.93
C SER A 138 -9.13 37.15 -2.39
N ASP A 139 -10.42 37.43 -2.18
CA ASP A 139 -11.34 36.56 -1.46
C ASP A 139 -12.42 36.06 -2.42
N SER A 140 -13.42 36.91 -2.73
CA SER A 140 -14.62 36.50 -3.47
C SER A 140 -14.36 36.03 -4.90
N LEU A 141 -13.62 36.79 -5.70
CA LEU A 141 -13.33 36.44 -7.10
C LEU A 141 -12.38 35.23 -7.19
N LYS A 142 -11.47 35.09 -6.22
CA LYS A 142 -10.59 33.92 -6.13
C LYS A 142 -11.41 32.66 -5.84
N GLU A 143 -12.33 32.72 -4.90
CA GLU A 143 -13.23 31.61 -4.56
C GLU A 143 -14.14 31.27 -5.75
N GLU A 144 -14.71 32.29 -6.42
CA GLU A 144 -15.50 32.09 -7.64
C GLU A 144 -14.71 31.40 -8.74
N LEU A 145 -13.44 31.79 -8.95
CA LEU A 145 -12.53 31.16 -9.88
C LEU A 145 -12.26 29.70 -9.54
N GLU A 146 -11.94 29.42 -8.27
CA GLU A 146 -11.72 28.06 -7.80
C GLU A 146 -12.94 27.17 -8.05
N GLN A 147 -14.14 27.64 -7.67
CA GLN A 147 -15.38 26.89 -7.90
C GLN A 147 -15.70 26.70 -9.38
N LYS A 148 -15.43 27.73 -10.22
CA LYS A 148 -15.62 27.63 -11.66
C LYS A 148 -14.69 26.58 -12.27
N LEU A 149 -13.42 26.57 -11.89
CA LEU A 149 -12.44 25.59 -12.36
C LEU A 149 -12.79 24.17 -11.89
N ILE A 150 -13.24 24.00 -10.64
CA ILE A 150 -13.75 22.71 -10.12
C ILE A 150 -14.92 22.22 -10.99
N SER A 151 -15.89 23.09 -11.28
CA SER A 151 -17.05 22.75 -12.10
C SER A 151 -16.66 22.37 -13.54
N LEU A 152 -15.72 23.09 -14.16
CA LEU A 152 -15.21 22.74 -15.48
C LEU A 152 -14.52 21.36 -15.46
N ASN A 153 -13.69 21.09 -14.46
CA ASN A 153 -12.98 19.83 -14.32
C ASN A 153 -13.88 18.60 -14.18
N GLN A 154 -15.14 18.75 -13.76
CA GLN A 154 -16.10 17.64 -13.70
C GLN A 154 -16.44 17.06 -15.08
N ASN A 155 -16.35 17.87 -16.14
CA ASN A 155 -16.68 17.46 -17.50
C ASN A 155 -15.45 17.25 -18.40
N LEU A 156 -14.26 17.57 -17.90
CA LEU A 156 -13.00 17.42 -18.62
C LEU A 156 -12.40 16.03 -18.39
N LYS A 157 -11.74 15.51 -19.40
CA LYS A 157 -11.07 14.20 -19.31
C LYS A 157 -9.94 14.25 -18.28
N ALA A 158 -10.01 13.43 -17.23
CA ALA A 158 -8.93 13.32 -16.25
C ALA A 158 -7.67 12.68 -16.86
N PRO A 159 -6.46 13.12 -16.44
CA PRO A 159 -5.25 12.39 -16.78
C PRO A 159 -5.27 10.99 -16.17
N THR A 160 -4.63 10.04 -16.83
CA THR A 160 -4.43 8.68 -16.31
C THR A 160 -2.97 8.50 -15.97
N ASP A 161 -2.66 8.24 -14.70
CA ASP A 161 -1.30 7.98 -14.25
C ASP A 161 -0.73 6.72 -14.91
N ALA A 162 0.58 6.70 -15.11
CA ALA A 162 1.33 5.47 -15.30
C ALA A 162 1.06 4.51 -14.14
N GLN A 163 1.09 3.20 -14.39
CA GLN A 163 0.85 2.19 -13.38
C GLN A 163 1.88 1.08 -13.49
N VAL A 164 2.29 0.56 -12.34
CA VAL A 164 3.13 -0.62 -12.26
C VAL A 164 2.34 -1.78 -11.71
N LYS A 165 2.41 -2.91 -12.40
CA LYS A 165 1.87 -4.18 -11.92
C LYS A 165 2.78 -5.34 -12.29
N LEU A 166 2.69 -6.40 -11.52
CA LEU A 166 3.26 -7.69 -11.88
C LEU A 166 2.15 -8.49 -12.55
N GLU A 167 2.40 -8.95 -13.77
CA GLU A 167 1.49 -9.82 -14.52
C GLU A 167 2.27 -11.00 -15.10
N GLN A 168 1.78 -12.21 -14.83
CA GLN A 168 2.39 -13.45 -15.29
C GLN A 168 3.91 -13.52 -14.98
N GLY A 169 4.32 -12.98 -13.84
CA GLY A 169 5.72 -12.96 -13.39
C GLY A 169 6.60 -11.89 -14.06
N LYS A 170 6.03 -10.97 -14.84
CA LYS A 170 6.74 -9.85 -15.46
C LYS A 170 6.21 -8.53 -14.94
N ILE A 171 7.12 -7.60 -14.65
CA ILE A 171 6.73 -6.25 -14.25
C ILE A 171 6.36 -5.46 -15.50
N VAL A 172 5.12 -4.98 -15.55
CA VAL A 172 4.55 -4.19 -16.64
C VAL A 172 4.35 -2.76 -16.13
N VAL A 173 4.87 -1.80 -16.89
CA VAL A 173 4.68 -0.36 -16.63
C VAL A 173 3.85 0.20 -17.78
N THR A 174 2.69 0.77 -17.48
CA THR A 174 1.88 1.51 -18.46
C THR A 174 2.30 2.97 -18.50
N LYS A 175 2.13 3.63 -19.65
CA LYS A 175 2.44 5.05 -19.80
C LYS A 175 1.35 5.91 -19.16
N GLY A 176 1.77 7.06 -18.64
CA GLY A 176 0.84 8.13 -18.26
C GLY A 176 0.19 8.74 -19.50
N ILE A 177 -1.11 9.01 -19.43
CA ILE A 177 -1.89 9.60 -20.53
C ILE A 177 -2.40 10.96 -20.07
N SER A 178 -2.05 12.01 -20.80
CA SER A 178 -2.51 13.37 -20.51
C SER A 178 -4.03 13.48 -20.59
N GLY A 179 -4.58 14.28 -19.69
CA GLY A 179 -5.97 14.70 -19.69
C GLY A 179 -6.13 16.15 -20.11
N GLU A 180 -7.34 16.65 -19.91
CA GLU A 180 -7.78 18.01 -20.22
C GLU A 180 -8.17 18.79 -18.96
N GLN A 181 -8.17 18.15 -17.78
CA GLN A 181 -8.45 18.83 -16.52
C GLN A 181 -7.41 19.91 -16.21
N TYR A 182 -7.88 21.06 -15.75
CA TYR A 182 -7.05 22.17 -15.31
C TYR A 182 -6.33 21.86 -14.00
N ASP A 183 -5.08 22.29 -13.90
CA ASP A 183 -4.34 22.40 -12.64
C ASP A 183 -4.82 23.64 -11.89
N ILE A 184 -5.79 23.44 -11.00
CA ILE A 184 -6.44 24.52 -10.25
C ILE A 184 -5.41 25.27 -9.37
N GLU A 185 -4.50 24.55 -8.71
CA GLU A 185 -3.49 25.17 -7.85
C GLU A 185 -2.54 26.05 -8.68
N GLY A 186 -2.07 25.53 -9.81
CA GLY A 186 -1.26 26.27 -10.77
C GLY A 186 -1.96 27.54 -11.28
N LEU A 187 -3.23 27.44 -11.67
CA LEU A 187 -4.02 28.58 -12.16
C LEU A 187 -4.32 29.61 -11.08
N LEU A 188 -4.64 29.18 -9.85
CA LEU A 188 -4.85 30.10 -8.72
C LEU A 188 -3.56 30.84 -8.35
N LYS A 189 -2.40 30.21 -8.50
CA LYS A 189 -1.10 30.86 -8.32
C LYS A 189 -0.81 31.90 -9.40
N ASP A 190 -1.13 31.60 -10.67
CA ASP A 190 -1.04 32.58 -11.77
C ASP A 190 -1.99 33.77 -11.51
N TYR A 191 -3.25 33.50 -11.15
CA TYR A 191 -4.24 34.51 -10.79
C TYR A 191 -3.72 35.47 -9.71
N GLN A 192 -3.12 34.93 -8.65
CA GLN A 192 -2.55 35.75 -7.57
C GLN A 192 -1.40 36.66 -8.01
N SER A 193 -0.75 36.40 -9.14
CA SER A 193 0.29 37.26 -9.70
C SER A 193 -0.25 38.49 -10.45
N GLN A 194 -1.53 38.47 -10.83
CA GLN A 194 -2.17 39.48 -11.70
C GLN A 194 -3.12 40.42 -10.91
N LYS A 195 -2.75 40.79 -9.68
CA LYS A 195 -3.65 41.48 -8.72
C LYS A 195 -4.23 42.81 -9.19
N PHE A 196 -3.55 43.54 -10.07
CA PHE A 196 -3.93 44.90 -10.46
C PHE A 196 -4.16 45.09 -11.97
N THR A 197 -4.17 44.02 -12.76
CA THR A 197 -4.53 44.10 -14.18
C THR A 197 -6.05 44.17 -14.33
N SER A 198 -6.57 45.00 -15.25
CA SER A 198 -8.03 45.14 -15.43
C SER A 198 -8.69 43.81 -15.76
N GLU A 199 -8.16 43.14 -16.78
CA GLU A 199 -8.49 41.76 -17.15
C GLU A 199 -7.37 40.82 -16.69
N ILE A 200 -7.76 39.59 -16.37
CA ILE A 200 -6.85 38.56 -15.88
C ILE A 200 -6.77 37.47 -16.94
N HIS A 201 -5.57 37.25 -17.46
CA HIS A 201 -5.32 36.30 -18.55
C HIS A 201 -4.41 35.19 -18.03
N LEU A 202 -5.02 34.09 -17.60
CA LEU A 202 -4.31 32.94 -17.04
C LEU A 202 -3.74 32.07 -18.16
N THR A 203 -2.49 31.64 -18.00
CA THR A 203 -1.88 30.68 -18.91
C THR A 203 -2.52 29.31 -18.67
N PRO A 204 -3.08 28.63 -19.70
CA PRO A 204 -3.65 27.31 -19.53
C PRO A 204 -2.65 26.33 -18.89
N ALA A 205 -3.02 25.80 -17.73
CA ALA A 205 -2.25 24.80 -17.02
C ALA A 205 -3.12 23.56 -16.83
N LEU A 206 -2.65 22.42 -17.33
CA LEU A 206 -3.36 21.14 -17.25
C LEU A 206 -2.70 20.25 -16.20
N LEU A 207 -3.52 19.48 -15.49
CA LEU A 207 -3.07 18.47 -14.55
C LEU A 207 -2.27 17.40 -15.30
N GLN A 208 -1.02 17.21 -14.89
CA GLN A 208 -0.11 16.26 -15.53
C GLN A 208 -0.23 14.87 -14.88
N PRO A 209 -0.28 13.78 -15.68
CA PRO A 209 -0.22 12.43 -15.14
C PRO A 209 1.16 12.14 -14.55
N LEU A 210 1.23 11.20 -13.61
CA LEU A 210 2.50 10.55 -13.30
C LEU A 210 3.00 9.80 -14.54
N THR A 211 4.25 10.05 -14.92
CA THR A 211 4.91 9.36 -16.02
C THR A 211 5.70 8.16 -15.52
N GLU A 212 6.11 7.28 -16.43
CA GLU A 212 6.99 6.15 -16.16
C GLU A 212 8.34 6.54 -15.52
N GLU A 213 8.77 7.79 -15.73
CA GLU A 213 10.02 8.34 -15.17
C GLU A 213 9.81 9.04 -13.81
N SER A 214 8.57 9.14 -13.33
CA SER A 214 8.30 9.75 -12.03
C SER A 214 8.87 8.89 -10.90
N SER A 215 9.35 9.55 -9.83
CA SER A 215 9.94 8.87 -8.67
C SER A 215 8.98 7.88 -8.02
N THR A 216 7.68 8.20 -7.99
CA THR A 216 6.61 7.30 -7.52
C THR A 216 6.61 5.99 -8.29
N ILE A 217 6.53 6.06 -9.62
CA ILE A 217 6.46 4.87 -10.50
C ILE A 217 7.76 4.06 -10.47
N ILE A 218 8.91 4.73 -10.41
CA ILE A 218 10.20 4.07 -10.24
C ILE A 218 10.27 3.31 -8.90
N ASN A 219 9.75 3.89 -7.81
CA ASN A 219 9.74 3.24 -6.50
C ASN A 219 8.76 2.06 -6.43
N GLU A 220 7.59 2.19 -7.04
CA GLU A 220 6.62 1.10 -7.22
C GLU A 220 7.25 -0.08 -7.97
N LYS A 221 7.96 0.19 -9.08
CA LYS A 221 8.71 -0.81 -9.83
C LYS A 221 9.76 -1.52 -8.97
N LYS A 222 10.61 -0.76 -8.27
CA LYS A 222 11.62 -1.32 -7.36
C LYS A 222 11.00 -2.19 -6.27
N LYS A 223 9.82 -1.81 -5.77
CA LYS A 223 9.11 -2.57 -4.73
C LYS A 223 8.66 -3.94 -5.24
N LEU A 224 8.18 -4.03 -6.49
CA LEU A 224 7.85 -5.31 -7.13
C LEU A 224 9.11 -6.12 -7.51
N GLU A 225 10.19 -5.47 -7.93
CA GLU A 225 11.48 -6.15 -8.16
C GLU A 225 12.00 -6.80 -6.88
N ALA A 226 11.95 -6.06 -5.75
CA ALA A 226 12.33 -6.58 -4.45
C ALA A 226 11.44 -7.75 -4.01
N LEU A 227 10.12 -7.67 -4.27
CA LEU A 227 9.18 -8.77 -3.99
C LEU A 227 9.57 -10.06 -4.71
N LEU A 228 9.95 -9.99 -5.99
CA LEU A 228 10.36 -11.15 -6.76
C LEU A 228 11.68 -11.76 -6.29
N GLN A 229 12.59 -10.95 -5.75
CA GLN A 229 13.84 -11.43 -5.16
C GLN A 229 13.69 -11.91 -3.72
N HIS A 230 12.59 -11.52 -3.05
CA HIS A 230 12.34 -11.88 -1.66
C HIS A 230 12.10 -13.39 -1.52
N THR A 231 12.58 -13.95 -0.42
CA THR A 231 12.37 -15.35 -0.05
C THR A 231 11.84 -15.41 1.37
N VAL A 232 10.79 -16.21 1.58
CA VAL A 232 10.20 -16.47 2.88
C VAL A 232 10.49 -17.92 3.25
N ASP A 233 11.22 -18.14 4.35
CA ASP A 233 11.43 -19.48 4.91
C ASP A 233 10.21 -19.89 5.74
N TYR A 234 9.37 -20.75 5.16
CA TYR A 234 8.16 -21.27 5.79
C TYR A 234 8.47 -22.62 6.47
N LYS A 235 8.41 -22.63 7.80
CA LYS A 235 8.74 -23.81 8.62
C LYS A 235 7.49 -24.63 8.94
N VAL A 236 7.54 -25.92 8.63
CA VAL A 236 6.51 -26.92 8.96
C VAL A 236 7.20 -28.06 9.69
N GLN A 237 6.90 -28.20 10.99
CA GLN A 237 7.66 -29.03 11.93
C GLN A 237 9.15 -28.66 11.94
N ASP A 238 10.05 -29.61 11.73
CA ASP A 238 11.50 -29.43 11.62
C ASP A 238 11.98 -29.06 10.20
N LYS A 239 11.10 -29.11 9.20
CA LYS A 239 11.43 -28.83 7.81
C LYS A 239 11.22 -27.36 7.44
N VAL A 240 12.21 -26.78 6.75
CA VAL A 240 12.14 -25.43 6.20
C VAL A 240 11.86 -25.50 4.70
N HIS A 241 10.85 -24.79 4.23
CA HIS A 241 10.54 -24.58 2.81
C HIS A 241 10.87 -23.15 2.44
N SER A 242 11.93 -22.94 1.66
CA SER A 242 12.28 -21.62 1.15
C SER A 242 11.39 -21.27 -0.04
N LEU A 243 10.48 -20.32 0.17
CA LEU A 243 9.49 -19.87 -0.80
C LEU A 243 10.00 -18.61 -1.49
N LYS A 244 10.43 -18.73 -2.75
CA LYS A 244 10.97 -17.59 -3.52
C LYS A 244 9.86 -16.85 -4.27
N GLY A 245 9.83 -15.53 -4.16
CA GLY A 245 8.82 -14.66 -4.78
C GLY A 245 8.73 -14.84 -6.29
N SER A 246 9.86 -14.93 -6.99
CA SER A 246 9.91 -15.13 -8.45
C SER A 246 9.15 -16.37 -8.94
N ASP A 247 9.11 -17.40 -8.11
CA ASP A 247 8.57 -18.70 -8.48
C ASP A 247 7.07 -18.75 -8.20
N LEU A 248 6.65 -18.12 -7.09
CA LEU A 248 5.33 -18.27 -6.51
C LEU A 248 4.40 -17.07 -6.69
N ILE A 249 4.92 -15.90 -7.03
CA ILE A 249 4.13 -14.68 -7.21
C ILE A 249 4.09 -14.36 -8.70
N LYS A 250 2.92 -14.53 -9.31
CA LYS A 250 2.72 -14.25 -10.75
C LYS A 250 1.96 -12.95 -11.00
N ASN A 251 1.04 -12.59 -10.10
CA ASN A 251 0.31 -11.33 -10.19
C ASN A 251 0.39 -10.59 -8.87
N ALA A 252 0.67 -9.29 -8.92
CA ALA A 252 0.70 -8.41 -7.77
C ALA A 252 0.49 -6.95 -8.20
N THR A 253 -0.10 -6.16 -7.32
CA THR A 253 -0.21 -4.70 -7.48
C THR A 253 0.52 -4.00 -6.35
N VAL A 254 0.88 -2.75 -6.59
CA VAL A 254 1.50 -1.87 -5.60
C VAL A 254 0.77 -0.53 -5.63
N THR A 255 0.44 0.00 -4.46
CA THR A 255 -0.16 1.34 -4.35
C THR A 255 0.90 2.44 -4.28
N LYS A 256 0.48 3.70 -4.43
CA LYS A 256 1.36 4.88 -4.27
C LYS A 256 2.06 4.92 -2.90
N ASP A 257 1.43 4.34 -1.87
CA ASP A 257 1.99 4.21 -0.51
C ASP A 257 2.92 2.98 -0.36
N LEU A 258 3.31 2.36 -1.47
CA LEU A 258 4.19 1.18 -1.55
C LEU A 258 3.64 -0.07 -0.86
N LYS A 259 2.31 -0.15 -0.71
CA LYS A 259 1.63 -1.36 -0.20
C LYS A 259 1.43 -2.35 -1.33
N ILE A 260 1.96 -3.56 -1.15
CA ILE A 260 1.82 -4.67 -2.10
C ILE A 260 0.53 -5.43 -1.81
N THR A 261 -0.16 -5.89 -2.85
CA THR A 261 -1.21 -6.92 -2.76
C THR A 261 -0.88 -8.04 -3.75
N ILE A 262 -0.86 -9.28 -3.26
CA ILE A 262 -0.48 -10.47 -4.05
C ILE A 262 -1.72 -11.30 -4.42
N ASP A 263 -1.73 -11.87 -5.63
CA ASP A 263 -2.64 -12.98 -5.99
C ASP A 263 -2.11 -14.30 -5.37
N PRO A 264 -2.85 -14.92 -4.43
CA PRO A 264 -2.37 -16.07 -3.69
C PRO A 264 -2.52 -17.39 -4.43
N SER A 265 -3.01 -17.43 -5.68
CA SER A 265 -3.41 -18.67 -6.35
C SER A 265 -2.27 -19.71 -6.45
N ILE A 266 -1.07 -19.28 -6.85
CA ILE A 266 0.10 -20.17 -6.94
C ILE A 266 0.66 -20.50 -5.56
N LEU A 267 0.66 -19.54 -4.62
CA LEU A 267 1.02 -19.80 -3.23
C LEU A 267 0.14 -20.87 -2.60
N LYS A 268 -1.18 -20.80 -2.80
CA LYS A 268 -2.14 -21.79 -2.31
C LYS A 268 -1.81 -23.20 -2.78
N ASN A 269 -1.48 -23.36 -4.05
CA ASN A 269 -1.08 -24.66 -4.61
C ASN A 269 0.21 -25.17 -3.96
N LYS A 270 1.18 -24.28 -3.71
CA LYS A 270 2.43 -24.66 -3.04
C LYS A 270 2.21 -25.08 -1.59
N ILE A 271 1.36 -24.36 -0.85
CA ILE A 271 1.00 -24.74 0.53
C ILE A 271 0.23 -26.07 0.55
N ALA A 272 -0.66 -26.30 -0.41
CA ALA A 272 -1.33 -27.59 -0.57
C ALA A 272 -0.36 -28.74 -0.86
N GLU A 273 0.65 -28.53 -1.72
CA GLU A 273 1.71 -29.50 -1.98
C GLU A 273 2.50 -29.83 -0.71
N ILE A 274 2.90 -28.82 0.06
CA ILE A 274 3.59 -28.99 1.34
C ILE A 274 2.73 -29.78 2.33
N ASN A 275 1.45 -29.40 2.47
CA ASN A 275 0.49 -30.12 3.29
C ASN A 275 0.37 -31.58 2.85
N ASN A 276 0.21 -31.85 1.55
CA ASN A 276 0.07 -33.20 1.03
C ASN A 276 1.34 -34.03 1.26
N ALA A 277 2.52 -33.42 1.28
CA ALA A 277 3.77 -34.12 1.55
C ALA A 277 3.94 -34.45 3.05
N GLN A 278 3.63 -33.53 3.96
CA GLN A 278 3.96 -33.67 5.39
C GLN A 278 2.81 -34.04 6.32
N SER A 279 1.57 -33.72 5.97
CA SER A 279 0.42 -34.04 6.83
C SER A 279 0.34 -35.54 7.09
N THR A 280 -0.16 -35.89 8.26
CA THR A 280 -0.43 -37.29 8.66
C THR A 280 -1.93 -37.60 8.66
N LEU A 281 -2.78 -36.58 8.59
CA LEU A 281 -4.24 -36.72 8.60
C LEU A 281 -4.71 -37.62 7.45
N GLY A 282 -5.46 -38.66 7.78
CA GLY A 282 -6.04 -39.60 6.80
C GLY A 282 -5.02 -40.51 6.12
N LYS A 283 -3.75 -40.50 6.53
CA LYS A 283 -2.69 -41.37 6.00
C LYS A 283 -2.40 -42.54 6.93
N ASN A 284 -1.67 -43.52 6.41
CA ASN A 284 -1.15 -44.61 7.22
C ASN A 284 0.18 -44.23 7.87
N PHE A 285 0.32 -44.58 9.13
CA PHE A 285 1.57 -44.55 9.87
C PHE A 285 2.31 -45.87 9.66
N THR A 286 3.63 -45.77 9.42
CA THR A 286 4.53 -46.93 9.48
C THR A 286 4.96 -47.13 10.91
N PHE A 287 4.63 -48.29 11.48
CA PHE A 287 4.84 -48.58 12.90
C PHE A 287 5.62 -49.87 13.08
N LYS A 288 6.69 -49.83 13.88
CA LYS A 288 7.44 -51.02 14.30
C LYS A 288 6.86 -51.51 15.63
N ASN A 289 6.23 -52.67 15.60
CA ASN A 289 5.61 -53.25 16.80
C ASN A 289 6.64 -53.87 17.76
N HIS A 290 6.18 -54.32 18.92
CA HIS A 290 7.04 -54.92 19.95
C HIS A 290 7.88 -56.11 19.48
N SER A 291 7.44 -56.87 18.46
CA SER A 291 8.20 -58.00 17.89
C SER A 291 9.28 -57.55 16.90
N GLY A 292 9.31 -56.26 16.57
CA GLY A 292 10.19 -55.66 15.59
C GLY A 292 9.67 -55.70 14.16
N SER A 293 8.45 -56.22 13.95
CA SER A 293 7.78 -56.24 12.65
C SER A 293 7.26 -54.86 12.30
N VAL A 294 7.40 -54.47 11.03
CA VAL A 294 6.91 -53.19 10.53
C VAL A 294 5.52 -53.39 9.90
N ILE A 295 4.54 -52.65 10.41
CA ILE A 295 3.16 -52.66 9.95
C ILE A 295 2.71 -51.27 9.51
N SER A 296 1.65 -51.22 8.70
CA SER A 296 1.01 -49.99 8.25
C SER A 296 -0.34 -49.84 8.95
N VAL A 297 -0.52 -48.80 9.75
CA VAL A 297 -1.73 -48.56 10.54
C VAL A 297 -2.35 -47.22 10.14
N LYS A 298 -3.64 -47.19 9.82
CA LYS A 298 -4.32 -45.96 9.41
C LYS A 298 -4.44 -44.96 10.56
N GLY A 299 -4.12 -43.70 10.32
CA GLY A 299 -4.43 -42.60 11.24
C GLY A 299 -5.93 -42.35 11.25
N GLU A 300 -6.56 -42.54 12.39
CA GLU A 300 -8.00 -42.32 12.54
C GLU A 300 -8.25 -41.00 13.28
N GLY A 301 -8.33 -41.03 14.62
CA GLY A 301 -8.42 -39.82 15.43
C GLY A 301 -7.09 -39.07 15.58
N TYR A 302 -5.96 -39.75 15.37
CA TYR A 302 -4.62 -39.16 15.46
C TYR A 302 -4.07 -38.81 14.08
N GLY A 303 -3.50 -37.61 13.98
CA GLY A 303 -2.95 -37.04 12.77
C GLY A 303 -3.32 -35.57 12.62
N TRP A 304 -2.63 -34.90 11.70
CA TRP A 304 -2.76 -33.46 11.50
C TRP A 304 -2.58 -33.08 10.03
N ALA A 305 -3.19 -31.97 9.65
CA ALA A 305 -3.00 -31.29 8.37
C ALA A 305 -2.97 -29.77 8.57
N LEU A 306 -2.32 -29.07 7.65
CA LEU A 306 -2.36 -27.61 7.57
C LEU A 306 -3.73 -27.16 7.08
N ASP A 307 -4.29 -26.12 7.70
CA ASP A 307 -5.38 -25.36 7.10
C ASP A 307 -4.81 -24.54 5.94
N VAL A 308 -4.82 -25.14 4.75
CA VAL A 308 -4.21 -24.58 3.54
C VAL A 308 -4.68 -23.15 3.29
N LYS A 309 -5.95 -22.82 3.57
CA LYS A 309 -6.48 -21.47 3.34
C LYS A 309 -5.85 -20.47 4.30
N LYS A 310 -5.83 -20.77 5.60
CA LYS A 310 -5.25 -19.87 6.61
C LYS A 310 -3.74 -19.76 6.47
N GLU A 311 -3.05 -20.87 6.20
CA GLU A 311 -1.60 -20.88 5.97
C GLU A 311 -1.20 -20.13 4.70
N THR A 312 -2.01 -20.20 3.63
CA THR A 312 -1.79 -19.36 2.44
C THR A 312 -1.86 -17.88 2.78
N ALA A 313 -2.85 -17.46 3.58
CA ALA A 313 -2.99 -16.07 3.99
C ALA A 313 -1.83 -15.61 4.89
N LEU A 314 -1.35 -16.49 5.79
CA LEU A 314 -0.19 -16.23 6.63
C LEU A 314 1.08 -16.00 5.78
N VAL A 315 1.34 -16.89 4.82
CA VAL A 315 2.50 -16.80 3.93
C VAL A 315 2.39 -15.59 2.99
N GLN A 316 1.20 -15.31 2.47
CA GLN A 316 0.95 -14.10 1.67
C GLN A 316 1.31 -12.83 2.46
N ALA A 317 0.82 -12.71 3.69
CA ALA A 317 1.11 -11.56 4.54
C ALA A 317 2.61 -11.43 4.84
N ALA A 318 3.33 -12.54 4.99
CA ALA A 318 4.78 -12.54 5.17
C ALA A 318 5.50 -11.94 3.96
N PHE A 319 5.10 -12.28 2.73
CA PHE A 319 5.63 -11.63 1.53
C PHE A 319 5.30 -10.14 1.45
N GLU A 320 4.06 -9.75 1.73
CA GLU A 320 3.60 -8.35 1.67
C GLU A 320 4.33 -7.46 2.69
N LYS A 321 4.65 -8.00 3.87
CA LYS A 321 5.39 -7.32 4.94
C LYS A 321 6.91 -7.42 4.82
N GLY A 322 7.43 -8.29 3.96
CA GLY A 322 8.87 -8.55 3.81
C GLY A 322 9.48 -9.35 4.97
N GLU A 323 8.68 -10.21 5.62
CA GLU A 323 9.16 -11.12 6.66
C GLU A 323 10.08 -12.18 6.05
N LYS A 324 11.17 -12.54 6.74
CA LYS A 324 12.15 -13.50 6.23
C LYS A 324 11.79 -14.95 6.54
N SER A 325 11.10 -15.19 7.65
CA SER A 325 10.74 -16.53 8.09
C SER A 325 9.50 -16.50 8.97
N ILE A 326 8.68 -17.54 8.82
CA ILE A 326 7.45 -17.79 9.59
C ILE A 326 7.31 -19.29 9.85
N SER A 327 6.55 -19.66 10.87
CA SER A 327 6.21 -21.07 11.16
C SER A 327 4.72 -21.30 10.96
N ALA A 328 4.35 -22.49 10.50
CA ALA A 328 2.96 -22.89 10.41
C ALA A 328 2.29 -22.84 11.79
N SER A 329 1.04 -22.38 11.82
CA SER A 329 0.30 -22.13 13.07
C SER A 329 -1.16 -22.55 13.01
N ASN A 330 -1.67 -22.88 11.82
CA ASN A 330 -3.05 -23.28 11.59
C ASN A 330 -3.09 -24.76 11.22
N ILE A 331 -3.26 -25.58 12.25
CA ILE A 331 -3.29 -27.05 12.16
C ILE A 331 -4.70 -27.55 12.49
N HIS A 332 -5.16 -28.58 11.80
CA HIS A 332 -6.42 -29.27 12.06
C HIS A 332 -6.27 -30.79 11.95
N GLY A 333 -7.27 -31.53 12.40
CA GLY A 333 -7.29 -32.98 12.34
C GLY A 333 -8.67 -33.57 12.62
N ASN A 334 -8.70 -34.83 13.06
CA ASN A 334 -9.92 -35.57 13.43
C ASN A 334 -10.06 -35.71 14.95
N GLY A 335 -9.45 -34.79 15.70
CA GLY A 335 -9.67 -34.63 17.13
C GLY A 335 -11.14 -34.41 17.48
N TRP A 336 -11.47 -34.46 18.76
CA TRP A 336 -12.84 -34.29 19.26
C TRP A 336 -13.52 -33.00 18.75
N SER A 337 -12.78 -31.90 18.64
CA SER A 337 -13.21 -30.62 18.07
C SER A 337 -12.48 -30.28 16.76
N ASN A 338 -12.08 -31.31 15.99
CA ASN A 338 -11.26 -31.22 14.78
C ASN A 338 -9.81 -30.73 15.01
N GLU A 339 -9.26 -30.95 16.20
CA GLU A 339 -7.85 -30.67 16.49
C GLU A 339 -6.94 -31.67 15.78
N GLY A 340 -5.74 -31.22 15.40
CA GLY A 340 -4.68 -32.09 14.89
C GLY A 340 -3.74 -32.53 16.01
N TYR A 341 -3.45 -33.83 16.07
CA TYR A 341 -2.50 -34.39 17.04
C TYR A 341 -1.27 -34.96 16.34
N GLY A 342 -0.11 -34.83 16.99
CA GLY A 342 1.17 -35.28 16.46
C GLY A 342 1.90 -34.28 15.55
N TYR A 343 1.45 -33.01 15.47
CA TYR A 343 2.14 -31.99 14.68
C TYR A 343 3.57 -31.74 15.16
N GLU A 344 3.81 -31.69 16.47
CA GLU A 344 5.17 -31.50 17.00
C GLU A 344 6.01 -32.79 17.02
N THR A 345 5.42 -33.93 16.63
CA THR A 345 6.07 -35.23 16.69
C THR A 345 6.67 -35.59 15.34
N THR A 346 8.00 -35.60 15.24
CA THR A 346 8.72 -36.00 14.03
C THR A 346 9.46 -37.33 14.15
N THR A 347 9.66 -37.83 15.38
CA THR A 347 10.24 -39.16 15.61
C THR A 347 9.21 -40.27 15.38
N ASN A 348 9.71 -41.49 15.14
CA ASN A 348 8.88 -42.68 14.92
C ASN A 348 7.71 -42.44 13.94
N ASN A 349 8.02 -41.82 12.79
CA ASN A 349 7.05 -41.50 11.74
C ASN A 349 5.82 -40.70 12.22
N GLY A 350 5.96 -39.87 13.25
CA GLY A 350 4.88 -39.03 13.80
C GLY A 350 4.15 -39.61 15.00
N ILE A 351 4.48 -40.82 15.43
CA ILE A 351 3.93 -41.44 16.66
C ILE A 351 4.75 -41.01 17.88
N GLY A 352 6.05 -40.78 17.71
CA GLY A 352 6.93 -40.47 18.82
C GLY A 352 7.31 -41.71 19.65
N ASP A 353 8.01 -41.46 20.75
CA ASP A 353 8.63 -42.50 21.58
C ASP A 353 7.84 -42.80 22.88
N THR A 354 6.70 -42.13 23.05
CA THR A 354 5.75 -42.39 24.15
C THR A 354 4.40 -42.70 23.54
N TYR A 355 3.92 -43.95 23.69
CA TYR A 355 2.67 -44.42 23.10
C TYR A 355 2.20 -45.73 23.75
N ALA A 356 0.92 -46.07 23.56
CA ALA A 356 0.40 -47.40 23.83
C ALA A 356 0.28 -48.20 22.53
N GLU A 357 0.72 -49.45 22.58
CA GLU A 357 0.59 -50.45 21.54
C GLU A 357 -0.43 -51.49 21.98
N VAL A 358 -1.44 -51.76 21.15
CA VAL A 358 -2.50 -52.74 21.41
C VAL A 358 -2.52 -53.76 20.27
N SER A 359 -2.13 -55.00 20.56
CA SER A 359 -2.26 -56.11 19.62
C SER A 359 -3.56 -56.86 19.89
N ILE A 360 -4.50 -56.81 18.94
CA ILE A 360 -5.73 -57.61 19.02
C ILE A 360 -5.39 -59.10 18.86
N ALA A 361 -4.42 -59.44 18.01
CA ALA A 361 -4.03 -60.84 17.81
C ALA A 361 -3.42 -61.47 19.06
N GLU A 362 -2.61 -60.72 19.81
CA GLU A 362 -1.97 -61.21 21.03
C GLU A 362 -2.76 -60.94 22.31
N GLN A 363 -3.86 -60.18 22.22
CA GLN A 363 -4.66 -59.73 23.36
C GLN A 363 -3.78 -59.11 24.45
N ARG A 364 -2.92 -58.18 24.04
CA ARG A 364 -1.89 -57.61 24.91
C ARG A 364 -1.64 -56.15 24.61
N ILE A 365 -1.28 -55.41 25.65
CA ILE A 365 -0.83 -54.03 25.53
C ILE A 365 0.63 -53.87 25.96
N TRP A 366 1.30 -52.91 25.35
CA TRP A 366 2.62 -52.40 25.73
C TRP A 366 2.55 -50.89 25.81
N ILE A 367 3.06 -50.30 26.89
CA ILE A 367 3.16 -48.85 27.04
C ILE A 367 4.63 -48.50 27.03
N TYR A 368 5.01 -47.63 26.09
CA TYR A 368 6.33 -47.08 25.96
C TYR A 368 6.34 -45.65 26.48
N LYS A 369 7.37 -45.28 27.23
CA LYS A 369 7.67 -43.89 27.61
C LYS A 369 9.11 -43.58 27.24
N ASN A 370 9.33 -42.53 26.47
CA ASN A 370 10.66 -42.11 26.04
C ASN A 370 11.49 -43.26 25.42
N GLY A 371 10.83 -44.12 24.63
CA GLY A 371 11.42 -45.25 23.94
C GLY A 371 11.61 -46.51 24.80
N GLN A 372 11.25 -46.48 26.08
CA GLN A 372 11.38 -47.61 27.00
C GLN A 372 10.04 -48.26 27.28
N LEU A 373 9.98 -49.59 27.23
CA LEU A 373 8.81 -50.36 27.66
C LEU A 373 8.66 -50.23 29.18
N VAL A 374 7.61 -49.53 29.63
CA VAL A 374 7.35 -49.28 31.06
C VAL A 374 6.26 -50.19 31.63
N LEU A 375 5.36 -50.71 30.79
CA LEU A 375 4.30 -51.60 31.21
C LEU A 375 3.89 -52.54 30.09
N THR A 376 3.57 -53.78 30.42
CA THR A 376 2.86 -54.68 29.52
C THR A 376 1.93 -55.61 30.30
N THR A 377 0.75 -55.89 29.76
CA THR A 377 -0.23 -56.79 30.39
C THR A 377 -1.16 -57.40 29.34
N ASN A 378 -1.65 -58.61 29.63
CA ASN A 378 -2.74 -59.20 28.87
C ASN A 378 -4.02 -58.38 29.08
N VAL A 379 -4.86 -58.34 28.05
CA VAL A 379 -6.14 -57.61 28.00
C VAL A 379 -7.20 -58.47 27.33
N VAL A 380 -8.45 -58.00 27.34
CA VAL A 380 -9.49 -58.54 26.44
C VAL A 380 -10.13 -57.39 25.65
N THR A 381 -9.99 -57.42 24.34
CA THR A 381 -10.53 -56.41 23.41
C THR A 381 -12.01 -56.65 23.10
N GLY A 382 -12.56 -55.84 22.20
CA GLY A 382 -13.91 -55.92 21.68
C GLY A 382 -14.30 -57.29 21.11
N LYS A 383 -15.60 -57.61 21.15
CA LYS A 383 -16.12 -58.92 20.81
C LYS A 383 -16.29 -59.10 19.29
N HIS A 384 -15.57 -60.06 18.72
CA HIS A 384 -15.59 -60.32 17.29
C HIS A 384 -16.91 -60.93 16.79
N SER A 385 -17.49 -61.90 17.52
CA SER A 385 -18.71 -62.60 17.08
C SER A 385 -19.94 -61.70 16.93
N THR A 386 -19.93 -60.50 17.52
CA THR A 386 -21.00 -59.50 17.44
C THR A 386 -20.61 -58.27 16.62
N GLY A 387 -19.40 -58.24 16.04
CA GLY A 387 -18.86 -57.09 15.32
C GLY A 387 -18.54 -55.89 16.22
N GLU A 388 -18.44 -56.09 17.53
CA GLU A 388 -18.06 -55.07 18.52
C GLU A 388 -16.53 -55.01 18.68
N ASP A 389 -15.78 -55.24 17.60
CA ASP A 389 -14.33 -55.24 17.58
C ASP A 389 -13.75 -53.89 18.06
N THR A 390 -12.63 -53.94 18.76
CA THR A 390 -11.85 -52.72 19.03
C THR A 390 -11.32 -52.18 17.71
N SER A 391 -11.57 -50.89 17.45
CA SER A 391 -11.26 -50.27 16.16
C SER A 391 -9.75 -50.15 15.97
N LYS A 392 -9.24 -50.81 14.94
CA LYS A 392 -7.84 -50.64 14.50
C LYS A 392 -7.59 -49.21 14.06
N GLY A 393 -6.36 -48.75 14.23
CA GLY A 393 -5.96 -47.39 13.85
C GLY A 393 -4.98 -46.77 14.83
N VAL A 394 -4.46 -45.61 14.45
CA VAL A 394 -3.75 -44.72 15.37
C VAL A 394 -4.75 -43.74 15.94
N TRP A 395 -4.90 -43.81 17.25
CA TRP A 395 -5.77 -43.02 18.09
C TRP A 395 -4.92 -42.24 19.10
N TYR A 396 -5.57 -41.55 20.03
CA TYR A 396 -4.90 -40.83 21.11
C TYR A 396 -5.76 -40.85 22.37
N ILE A 397 -5.16 -40.73 23.55
CA ILE A 397 -5.94 -40.61 24.79
C ILE A 397 -6.70 -39.28 24.79
N LEU A 398 -8.03 -39.32 24.75
CA LEU A 398 -8.88 -38.11 24.70
C LEU A 398 -8.84 -37.35 26.03
N PHE A 399 -9.03 -38.09 27.12
CA PHE A 399 -9.02 -37.58 28.48
C PHE A 399 -8.81 -38.75 29.43
N LYS A 400 -8.75 -38.47 30.74
CA LYS A 400 -8.64 -39.48 31.78
C LYS A 400 -9.60 -39.17 32.92
N ARG A 401 -10.30 -40.18 33.48
CA ARG A 401 -11.22 -40.02 34.62
C ARG A 401 -11.07 -41.16 35.63
N THR A 402 -11.22 -40.84 36.91
CA THR A 402 -11.18 -41.80 38.02
C THR A 402 -11.94 -41.21 39.22
N PRO A 403 -12.94 -41.92 39.81
CA PRO A 403 -13.70 -43.02 39.21
C PRO A 403 -14.59 -42.54 38.04
N TYR A 404 -15.17 -43.45 37.26
CA TYR A 404 -16.08 -43.10 36.17
C TYR A 404 -17.18 -44.14 35.92
N THR A 405 -18.36 -43.70 35.50
CA THR A 405 -19.45 -44.59 35.07
C THR A 405 -19.55 -44.57 33.54
N LEU A 406 -19.22 -45.70 32.92
CA LEU A 406 -19.40 -45.92 31.48
C LEU A 406 -20.87 -46.15 31.18
N LYS A 407 -21.40 -45.42 30.20
CA LYS A 407 -22.77 -45.59 29.69
C LYS A 407 -22.73 -45.73 28.18
N GLY A 408 -23.49 -46.68 27.66
CA GLY A 408 -23.58 -46.92 26.22
C GLY A 408 -24.53 -48.06 25.89
N SER A 409 -24.43 -48.54 24.65
CA SER A 409 -25.19 -49.69 24.15
C SER A 409 -24.22 -50.80 23.71
N ALA A 410 -24.69 -52.04 23.78
CA ALA A 410 -24.01 -53.23 23.27
C ALA A 410 -25.01 -54.10 22.51
N VAL A 411 -24.54 -55.01 21.66
CA VAL A 411 -25.44 -55.91 20.90
C VAL A 411 -26.26 -56.75 21.87
N GLY A 412 -27.58 -56.61 21.80
CA GLY A 412 -28.54 -57.27 22.71
C GLY A 412 -28.68 -56.61 24.09
N LYS A 413 -28.01 -55.49 24.36
CA LYS A 413 -28.13 -54.70 25.60
C LYS A 413 -28.14 -53.19 25.28
N PRO A 414 -29.31 -52.59 25.02
CA PRO A 414 -29.41 -51.21 24.54
C PRO A 414 -28.90 -50.18 25.55
N ASP A 415 -29.02 -50.47 26.86
CA ASP A 415 -28.53 -49.58 27.92
C ASP A 415 -27.63 -50.39 28.88
N TYR A 416 -26.33 -50.16 28.81
CA TYR A 416 -25.40 -50.61 29.84
C TYR A 416 -24.89 -49.42 30.64
N SER A 417 -24.72 -49.65 31.94
CA SER A 417 -24.05 -48.74 32.87
C SER A 417 -23.08 -49.58 33.70
N VAL A 418 -21.82 -49.22 33.69
CA VAL A 418 -20.76 -49.95 34.41
C VAL A 418 -19.87 -48.95 35.12
N GLU A 419 -19.69 -49.14 36.43
CA GLU A 419 -18.74 -48.38 37.22
C GLU A 419 -17.33 -48.96 37.04
N VAL A 420 -16.36 -48.08 36.79
CA VAL A 420 -14.94 -48.42 36.64
C VAL A 420 -14.11 -47.45 37.48
N ASP A 421 -13.03 -47.95 38.03
CA ASP A 421 -12.12 -47.13 38.83
C ASP A 421 -11.29 -46.18 37.96
N TYR A 422 -10.91 -46.63 36.75
CA TYR A 422 -10.05 -45.87 35.85
C TYR A 422 -10.56 -45.93 34.42
N TRP A 423 -10.69 -44.76 33.78
CA TRP A 423 -11.14 -44.62 32.40
C TRP A 423 -10.18 -43.77 31.57
N ALA A 424 -9.71 -44.33 30.45
CA ALA A 424 -8.88 -43.65 29.47
C ALA A 424 -9.39 -43.93 28.03
N PRO A 425 -10.36 -43.15 27.52
CA PRO A 425 -10.87 -43.26 26.16
C PRO A 425 -9.82 -42.88 25.12
N PHE A 426 -9.80 -43.60 24.00
CA PHE A 426 -8.95 -43.27 22.85
C PHE A 426 -9.70 -43.08 21.52
N THR A 427 -10.97 -43.46 21.42
CA THR A 427 -11.79 -43.16 20.23
C THR A 427 -12.90 -42.16 20.54
N ASN A 428 -13.27 -41.35 19.54
CA ASN A 428 -14.45 -40.47 19.63
C ASN A 428 -15.77 -41.27 19.73
N SER A 429 -15.76 -42.56 19.33
CA SER A 429 -16.89 -43.47 19.46
C SER A 429 -17.03 -44.11 20.85
N GLY A 430 -16.12 -43.83 21.79
CA GLY A 430 -16.22 -44.27 23.18
C GLY A 430 -15.49 -45.57 23.53
N GLN A 431 -14.52 -46.02 22.72
CA GLN A 431 -13.63 -47.11 23.09
C GLN A 431 -12.42 -46.58 23.89
N GLY A 432 -11.95 -47.37 24.85
CA GLY A 432 -10.87 -46.97 25.75
C GLY A 432 -10.35 -48.09 26.63
N PHE A 433 -9.37 -47.77 27.48
CA PHE A 433 -8.88 -48.65 28.52
C PHE A 433 -9.67 -48.45 29.82
N HIS A 434 -10.13 -49.54 30.42
CA HIS A 434 -10.71 -49.53 31.77
C HIS A 434 -10.53 -50.87 32.48
N ASP A 435 -10.65 -50.84 33.81
CA ASP A 435 -10.70 -52.04 34.64
C ASP A 435 -11.99 -52.82 34.39
N ALA A 436 -11.90 -54.15 34.44
CA ALA A 436 -13.03 -55.05 34.24
C ALA A 436 -13.17 -56.05 35.39
N GLY A 437 -13.63 -55.57 36.56
CA GLY A 437 -13.79 -56.38 37.77
C GLY A 437 -14.77 -57.55 37.65
N TRP A 438 -15.69 -57.49 36.67
CA TRP A 438 -16.64 -58.56 36.39
C TRP A 438 -16.06 -59.70 35.53
N ARG A 439 -14.88 -59.52 34.92
CA ARG A 439 -14.35 -60.48 33.94
C ARG A 439 -13.60 -61.62 34.62
N THR A 440 -14.03 -62.84 34.33
CA THR A 440 -13.39 -64.08 34.81
C THR A 440 -12.52 -64.77 33.76
N ASN A 441 -12.84 -64.63 32.47
CA ASN A 441 -12.09 -65.21 31.36
C ASN A 441 -11.14 -64.19 30.72
N TRP A 442 -9.84 -64.46 30.84
CA TRP A 442 -8.72 -63.66 30.32
C TRP A 442 -7.88 -64.43 29.28
N ASN A 443 -8.40 -65.51 28.71
CA ASN A 443 -7.72 -66.27 27.68
C ASN A 443 -7.55 -65.42 26.40
N SER A 444 -6.48 -65.66 25.64
CA SER A 444 -6.16 -64.92 24.41
C SER A 444 -7.21 -65.04 23.30
N ASN A 445 -8.11 -66.02 23.38
CA ASN A 445 -9.23 -66.19 22.45
C ASN A 445 -10.56 -65.62 22.98
N ALA A 446 -10.58 -65.03 24.19
CA ALA A 446 -11.81 -64.55 24.82
C ALA A 446 -12.49 -63.47 23.99
N TYR A 447 -11.74 -62.62 23.28
CA TYR A 447 -12.31 -61.58 22.42
C TYR A 447 -13.17 -62.13 21.28
N LEU A 448 -13.00 -63.39 20.87
CA LEU A 448 -13.78 -63.96 19.76
C LEU A 448 -15.27 -64.05 20.10
N THR A 449 -15.62 -64.42 21.33
CA THR A 449 -17.02 -64.67 21.74
C THR A 449 -17.42 -64.02 23.06
N GLN A 450 -16.46 -63.63 23.89
CA GLN A 450 -16.63 -63.08 25.24
C GLN A 450 -15.88 -61.75 25.41
N GLY A 451 -15.62 -61.03 24.31
CA GLY A 451 -15.00 -59.71 24.32
C GLY A 451 -15.87 -58.63 24.97
N SER A 452 -15.33 -57.41 25.03
CA SER A 452 -16.08 -56.21 25.48
C SER A 452 -17.00 -55.66 24.37
N GLY A 453 -17.71 -54.56 24.64
CA GLY A 453 -18.42 -53.78 23.61
C GLY A 453 -17.52 -52.87 22.76
N GLY A 454 -16.23 -53.17 22.65
CA GLY A 454 -15.23 -52.40 21.88
C GLY A 454 -14.05 -51.88 22.70
N CYS A 455 -14.22 -51.70 24.01
CA CYS A 455 -13.15 -51.28 24.92
C CYS A 455 -12.03 -52.32 25.07
N VAL A 456 -10.87 -51.88 25.55
CA VAL A 456 -9.78 -52.77 25.96
C VAL A 456 -9.90 -52.99 27.46
N ASN A 457 -10.44 -54.14 27.86
CA ASN A 457 -10.60 -54.50 29.26
C ASN A 457 -9.25 -54.87 29.86
N VAL A 458 -8.92 -54.28 31.01
CA VAL A 458 -7.68 -54.53 31.77
C VAL A 458 -8.03 -55.12 33.14
N SER A 459 -7.19 -56.00 33.66
CA SER A 459 -7.37 -56.53 35.02
C SER A 459 -7.35 -55.38 36.05
N PRO A 460 -8.30 -55.33 37.01
CA PRO A 460 -8.32 -54.29 38.05
C PRO A 460 -6.98 -54.13 38.79
N SER A 461 -6.27 -55.24 39.00
CA SER A 461 -4.96 -55.25 39.66
C SER A 461 -3.85 -54.49 38.91
N VAL A 462 -4.00 -54.28 37.61
CA VAL A 462 -2.99 -53.63 36.74
C VAL A 462 -3.51 -52.30 36.16
N MET A 463 -4.82 -52.08 36.11
CA MET A 463 -5.41 -50.92 35.44
C MET A 463 -4.89 -49.58 35.99
N LYS A 464 -4.65 -49.47 37.30
CA LYS A 464 -4.03 -48.25 37.86
C LYS A 464 -2.66 -47.96 37.22
N ALA A 465 -1.83 -48.98 37.04
CA ALA A 465 -0.52 -48.82 36.41
C ALA A 465 -0.63 -48.46 34.92
N VAL A 466 -1.62 -49.00 34.20
CA VAL A 466 -1.94 -48.58 32.82
C VAL A 466 -2.31 -47.10 32.80
N TYR A 467 -3.26 -46.71 33.65
CA TYR A 467 -3.73 -45.35 33.75
C TYR A 467 -2.61 -44.36 34.08
N ASP A 468 -1.78 -44.65 35.08
CA ASP A 468 -0.68 -43.77 35.50
C ASP A 468 0.42 -43.64 34.43
N ASN A 469 0.55 -44.65 33.56
CA ASN A 469 1.52 -44.63 32.46
C ASN A 469 1.00 -44.01 31.16
N LEU A 470 -0.25 -43.54 31.13
CA LEU A 470 -0.82 -42.81 30.00
C LEU A 470 -1.00 -41.33 30.35
N SER A 471 -0.71 -40.45 29.40
CA SER A 471 -1.05 -39.04 29.42
C SER A 471 -2.15 -38.74 28.41
N VAL A 472 -2.87 -37.64 28.62
CA VAL A 472 -3.79 -37.12 27.60
C VAL A 472 -2.97 -36.80 26.34
N TYR A 473 -3.52 -37.18 25.18
CA TYR A 473 -2.92 -37.11 23.85
C TYR A 473 -1.80 -38.11 23.53
N ASP A 474 -1.45 -39.02 24.46
CA ASP A 474 -0.56 -40.13 24.12
C ASP A 474 -1.18 -40.95 22.96
N PRO A 475 -0.41 -41.27 21.90
CA PRO A 475 -0.90 -42.09 20.81
C PRO A 475 -1.24 -43.51 21.28
N VAL A 476 -2.29 -44.07 20.70
CA VAL A 476 -2.70 -45.46 20.91
C VAL A 476 -2.78 -46.17 19.56
N VAL A 477 -1.84 -47.08 19.31
CA VAL A 477 -1.73 -47.83 18.06
C VAL A 477 -2.43 -49.19 18.26
N VAL A 478 -3.54 -49.41 17.55
CA VAL A 478 -4.32 -50.65 17.62
C VAL A 478 -4.23 -51.40 16.29
N TYR A 479 -3.84 -52.69 16.32
CA TYR A 479 -3.70 -53.50 15.11
C TYR A 479 -4.17 -54.96 15.23
#